data_AF-A0A4Q3IMI4-F1
#
_entry.id   AF-A0A4Q3IMI4-F1
#
_cell.length_a   1.000
_cell.length_b   1.000
_cell.length_c   1.000
_cell.angle_alpha   90.00
_cell.angle_beta   90.00
_cell.angle_gamma   90.00
#
_symmetry.space_group_name_H-M   'P 1'
#
loop_
_entity.id
_entity.type
_entity.pdbx_description
1 polymer ?
#
loop_
_entity_poly.entity_id
_entity_poly.type
_entity_poly.pdbx_seq_one_letter_code
_entity_poly.pdbx_strand_id
1 'polypeptide(L)' 'MIFALKTENLAVGYRHRSQTRPVLGNLNLSVAPGELVALIGANSIGKSTLLRTLARMQPTLAGTIEI' A
#
# COMPACT_ATOMS: atom_id res chain seq x y z
N MET A 1 -10.12 -15.80 -10.29
CA MET A 1 -9.04 -16.04 -9.30
C MET A 1 -9.44 -15.33 -8.02
N ILE A 2 -9.35 -16.01 -6.88
CA ILE A 2 -9.67 -15.44 -5.56
C ILE A 2 -8.36 -14.83 -5.03
N PHE A 3 -8.36 -13.55 -4.67
CA PHE A 3 -7.24 -12.87 -4.03
C PHE A 3 -7.58 -12.61 -2.57
N ALA A 4 -6.59 -12.68 -1.69
CA ALA A 4 -6.71 -12.25 -0.29
C ALA A 4 -6.33 -10.76 -0.13
N LEU A 5 -5.58 -10.21 -1.09
CA LEU A 5 -5.29 -8.79 -1.19
C LEU A 5 -4.99 -8.44 -2.64
N LYS A 6 -5.60 -7.38 -3.15
CA LYS A 6 -5.29 -6.80 -4.46
C LYS A 6 -5.25 -5.28 -4.37
N THR A 7 -4.32 -4.66 -5.09
CA THR A 7 -4.23 -3.21 -5.20
C THR A 7 -4.21 -2.78 -6.66
N GLU A 8 -4.85 -1.66 -6.96
CA GLU A 8 -4.82 -1.07 -8.30
C GLU A 8 -4.38 0.40 -8.21
N ASN A 9 -3.26 0.71 -8.87
CA ASN A 9 -2.62 2.02 -8.91
C ASN A 9 -2.52 2.69 -7.54
N LEU A 10 -2.22 1.89 -6.50
CA LEU A 10 -2.19 2.36 -5.13
C LEU A 10 -1.04 3.36 -4.94
N ALA A 11 -1.37 4.52 -4.36
CA ALA A 11 -0.42 5.49 -3.87
C ALA A 11 -0.55 5.65 -2.35
N VAL A 12 0.58 5.61 -1.65
CA VAL A 12 0.65 5.71 -0.18
C VAL A 12 1.60 6.82 0.21
N GLY A 13 1.32 7.45 1.34
CA GLY A 13 2.09 8.57 1.84
C GLY A 13 1.31 9.33 2.89
N TYR A 14 1.61 10.61 3.05
CA TYR A 14 1.07 11.42 4.13
C TYR A 14 0.28 12.60 3.58
N ARG A 15 -0.87 12.90 4.18
CA ARG A 15 -1.59 14.16 3.98
C ARG A 15 -1.29 15.08 5.17
N HIS A 16 -0.88 16.30 4.90
CA HIS A 16 -0.68 17.32 5.91
C HIS A 16 -1.29 18.63 5.42
N ARG A 17 -2.37 19.07 6.09
CA ARG A 17 -3.21 20.21 5.64
C ARG A 17 -3.65 19.98 4.19
N SER A 18 -3.42 20.96 3.32
CA SER A 18 -3.75 20.91 1.89
C SER A 18 -2.66 20.23 1.03
N GLN A 19 -1.59 19.70 1.63
CA GLN A 19 -0.48 19.09 0.91
C GLN A 19 -0.50 17.56 1.04
N THR A 20 -0.32 16.89 -0.10
CA THR A 20 -0.12 15.45 -0.17
C THR A 20 1.34 15.17 -0.46
N ARG A 21 1.98 14.33 0.36
CA ARG A 21 3.35 13.87 0.15
C ARG A 21 3.34 12.37 -0.17
N PRO A 22 3.35 11.99 -1.47
CA PRO A 22 3.46 10.59 -1.85
C PRO A 22 4.81 10.03 -1.42
N VAL A 23 4.80 8.77 -0.97
CA VAL A 23 6.00 8.01 -0.57
C VAL A 23 6.25 6.88 -1.56
N LEU A 24 5.19 6.15 -1.93
CA LEU A 24 5.19 5.17 -3.02
C LEU A 24 3.95 5.40 -3.88
N GLY A 25 4.03 5.07 -5.16
CA GLY A 25 2.95 5.19 -6.13
C GLY A 25 2.97 4.06 -7.15
N ASN A 26 1.87 3.94 -7.90
CA ASN A 26 1.70 2.94 -8.96
C ASN A 26 1.91 1.49 -8.46
N LEU A 27 1.48 1.20 -7.23
CA LEU A 27 1.60 -0.13 -6.64
C LEU A 27 0.43 -1.02 -7.09
N ASN A 28 0.76 -2.08 -7.83
CA ASN A 28 -0.17 -3.11 -8.27
C ASN A 28 0.29 -4.45 -7.71
N LEU A 29 -0.32 -4.85 -6.59
CA LEU A 29 0.01 -6.06 -5.84
C LEU A 29 -1.17 -7.02 -5.91
N SER A 30 -0.89 -8.31 -5.94
CA SER A 30 -1.88 -9.37 -5.80
C SER A 30 -1.29 -10.46 -4.91
N VAL A 31 -2.00 -10.79 -3.82
CA VAL A 31 -1.61 -11.84 -2.89
C VAL A 31 -2.69 -12.90 -2.88
N ALA A 32 -2.31 -14.14 -3.15
CA ALA A 32 -3.22 -15.27 -3.14
C ALA A 32 -3.52 -15.73 -1.69
N PRO A 33 -4.69 -16.36 -1.44
CA PRO A 33 -4.95 -16.99 -0.15
C PRO A 33 -3.87 -18.03 0.19
N GLY A 34 -3.34 -17.94 1.41
CA GLY A 34 -2.27 -18.83 1.90
C GLY A 34 -0.85 -18.46 1.48
N GLU A 35 -0.67 -17.40 0.68
CA GLU A 35 0.65 -16.92 0.27
C GLU A 35 1.35 -16.15 1.41
N LEU A 36 2.61 -16.47 1.67
CA LEU A 36 3.47 -15.74 2.60
C LEU A 36 4.35 -14.76 1.81
N VAL A 37 4.09 -13.45 1.98
CA VAL A 37 4.81 -12.39 1.26
C VAL A 37 5.72 -11.61 2.20
N ALA A 38 6.97 -11.42 1.81
CA ALA A 38 7.94 -10.59 2.53
C ALA A 38 8.13 -9.24 1.85
N LEU A 39 8.00 -8.14 2.60
CA LEU A 39 8.28 -6.79 2.12
C LEU A 39 9.70 -6.36 2.48
N ILE A 40 10.59 -6.33 1.47
CA ILE A 40 12.01 -5.99 1.62
C ILE A 40 12.35 -4.63 1.01
N GLY A 41 13.46 -4.05 1.44
CA GLY A 41 13.98 -2.78 0.91
C GLY A 41 14.74 -1.96 1.95
N ALA A 42 15.39 -0.87 1.53
CA ALA A 42 16.15 0.02 2.40
C ALA A 42 15.30 0.69 3.49
N ASN A 43 15.94 1.17 4.55
CA ASN A 43 15.26 1.94 5.58
C ASN A 43 14.65 3.22 4.99
N SER A 44 13.50 3.63 5.54
CA SER A 44 12.79 4.85 5.14
C SER A 44 12.24 4.90 3.71
N ILE A 45 12.28 3.80 2.94
CA ILE A 45 11.71 3.74 1.58
C ILE A 45 10.17 3.69 1.55
N GLY A 46 9.51 3.62 2.71
CA GLY A 46 8.04 3.60 2.79
C GLY A 46 7.40 2.27 3.11
N LYS A 47 8.15 1.24 3.51
CA LYS A 47 7.61 -0.09 3.88
C LYS A 47 6.52 0.00 4.96
N SER A 48 6.81 0.67 6.08
CA SER A 48 5.84 0.85 7.17
C SER A 48 4.66 1.76 6.77
N THR A 49 4.85 2.62 5.78
CA THR A 49 3.79 3.44 5.20
C THR A 49 2.85 2.56 4.36
N LEU A 50 3.40 1.70 3.50
CA LEU A 50 2.63 0.72 2.74
C LEU A 50 1.84 -0.22 3.65
N LEU A 51 2.52 -0.87 4.62
CA LEU A 51 1.85 -1.82 5.52
C LEU A 51 0.70 -1.18 6.32
N ARG A 52 0.89 0.05 6.83
CA ARG A 52 -0.20 0.77 7.51
C ARG A 52 -1.37 1.10 6.58
N THR A 53 -1.12 1.42 5.31
CA THR A 53 -2.21 1.65 4.35
C THR A 53 -2.95 0.36 4.02
N LEU A 54 -2.23 -0.73 3.74
CA LEU A 54 -2.83 -2.04 3.45
C LEU A 54 -3.67 -2.55 4.63
N ALA A 55 -3.19 -2.34 5.86
CA ALA A 55 -3.93 -2.66 7.08
C ALA A 55 -5.08 -1.67 7.41
N ARG A 56 -5.41 -0.74 6.50
CA ARG A 56 -6.42 0.32 6.68
C ARG A 56 -6.20 1.22 7.90
N MET A 57 -4.98 1.28 8.42
CA MET A 57 -4.58 2.16 9.54
C MET A 57 -4.24 3.59 9.09
N GLN A 58 -4.05 3.80 7.78
CA GLN A 58 -3.99 5.14 7.18
C GLN A 58 -4.72 5.15 5.83
N PRO A 59 -5.26 6.29 5.39
CA PRO A 59 -5.95 6.38 4.10
C PRO A 59 -4.99 6.19 2.92
N THR A 60 -5.52 5.72 1.80
CA THR A 60 -4.82 5.76 0.51
C THR A 60 -4.73 7.21 0.03
N LEU A 61 -3.66 7.54 -0.70
CA LEU A 61 -3.57 8.83 -1.40
C LEU A 61 -4.29 8.78 -2.74
N ALA A 62 -4.21 7.64 -3.43
CA ALA A 62 -4.92 7.30 -4.66
C ALA A 62 -5.00 5.76 -4.81
N GLY A 63 -5.79 5.28 -5.76
CA GLY A 63 -5.96 3.86 -6.06
C GLY A 63 -6.82 3.12 -5.04
N THR A 64 -6.93 1.80 -5.21
CA THR A 64 -7.85 0.93 -4.46
C THR A 64 -7.12 -0.21 -3.75
N ILE A 65 -7.78 -0.75 -2.71
CA ILE A 65 -7.37 -1.95 -1.97
C ILE A 65 -8.60 -2.84 -1.82
N GLU A 66 -8.50 -4.05 -2.35
CA GLU A 66 -9.49 -5.13 -2.23
C GLU A 66 -8.90 -6.23 -1.33
N ILE A 67 -9.69 -6.74 -0.39
CA ILE A 67 -9.33 -7.80 0.58
C ILE A 67 -10.49 -8.78 0.60
#